data_AF-A0A1Q3SLL8-F1
#
_entry.id   AF-A0A1Q3SLL8-F1
#
_cell.length_a   1.000
_cell.length_b   1.000
_cell.length_c   1.000
_cell.angle_alpha   90.00
_cell.angle_beta   90.00
_cell.angle_gamma   90.00
#
_symmetry.space_group_name_H-M   'P 1'
#
loop_
_entity.id
_entity.type
_entity.pdbx_description
1 polymer ?
#
loop_
_entity_poly.entity_id
_entity_poly.type
_entity_poly.pdbx_seq_one_letter_code
_entity_poly.pdbx_strand_id
1 'polypeptide(L)'
;MDKWQIFAWLMDDAAVYGDELLIPDPEEKLEDLLFELNTRKEIALPANLPQDQEKLIKILRKHFNDNVTFISLVLNRVFPDEFLFYRVSKLEDEIFEGFHFLSEIIPGFNFYFNRVGRNGFDKYLILNNALLDLADIHWPEADSFQIQGRIGYFLYQGLGKLFLNRPVDPTDRRYWIMATREEYFQELDNEKEVTWSGRKNMQEGDLVFMYRTSPKKAITGLYIVKEDPNFDPWAAWDGFWVNLELLTLLPDISFPTLKNDPVIGRWGTVLKQFQGTVTDPVPPAVYNRLLDFVPATVKEEHELAPEAISPESKAELFIDEADFNEKQVIPLLKLWGLEYQQEYPCNFRFGSQYYRGRLDFLVKDQKGPLCVVESKFKIRNETELIPAIDQAKSYALMLGLSSFIVASPEAFWLYSLERNTENLVKKVETENLSGQHEELKKQLMQVSGRLRPAGVS
;
A
#
# COMPACT_ATOMS: atom_id res chain seq x y z
N MET A 1 -7.94 2.40 22.25
CA MET A 1 -6.70 3.01 22.72
C MET A 1 -6.72 4.46 22.26
N ASP A 2 -6.48 5.43 23.14
CA ASP A 2 -6.37 6.83 22.70
C ASP A 2 -5.01 7.10 22.02
N LYS A 3 -4.85 8.27 21.39
CA LYS A 3 -3.63 8.61 20.64
C LYS A 3 -2.37 8.63 21.53
N TRP A 4 -2.51 9.05 22.78
CA TRP A 4 -1.40 9.11 23.72
C TRP A 4 -0.93 7.71 24.12
N GLN A 5 -1.86 6.79 24.33
CA GLN A 5 -1.56 5.39 24.60
C GLN A 5 -0.87 4.71 23.41
N ILE A 6 -1.34 4.95 22.17
CA ILE A 6 -0.69 4.43 20.96
C ILE A 6 0.74 4.99 20.84
N PHE A 7 0.89 6.30 21.04
CA PHE A 7 2.20 6.94 20.96
C PHE A 7 3.17 6.44 22.03
N ALA A 8 2.73 6.33 23.28
CA ALA A 8 3.55 5.81 24.37
C ALA A 8 3.97 4.36 24.09
N TRP A 9 3.04 3.52 23.61
CA TRP A 9 3.35 2.16 23.18
C TRP A 9 4.41 2.16 22.07
N LEU A 10 4.28 2.99 21.03
CA LEU A 10 5.28 3.08 19.94
C LEU A 10 6.67 3.48 20.45
N MET A 11 6.75 4.40 21.43
CA MET A 11 8.03 4.82 22.02
C MET A 11 8.66 3.72 22.87
N ASP A 12 7.85 3.03 23.69
CA ASP A 12 8.31 1.92 24.52
C ASP A 12 8.76 0.73 23.66
N ASP A 13 7.98 0.39 22.63
CA ASP A 13 8.26 -0.70 21.70
C ASP A 13 9.56 -0.44 20.92
N ALA A 14 9.75 0.79 20.43
CA ALA A 14 10.99 1.20 19.80
C ALA A 14 12.19 1.13 20.76
N ALA A 15 12.04 1.51 22.04
CA ALA A 15 13.11 1.42 23.03
C ALA A 15 13.52 -0.03 23.33
N VAL A 16 12.57 -0.96 23.30
CA VAL A 16 12.82 -2.39 23.58
C VAL A 16 13.49 -3.07 22.39
N TYR A 17 13.00 -2.82 21.17
CA TYR A 17 13.37 -3.61 20.00
C TYR A 17 14.35 -2.90 19.05
N GLY A 18 14.40 -1.57 19.09
CA GLY A 18 15.23 -0.76 18.19
C GLY A 18 16.73 -0.94 18.41
N ASP A 19 17.15 -1.25 19.64
CA ASP A 19 18.56 -1.43 20.01
C ASP A 19 19.16 -2.72 19.40
N GLU A 20 18.32 -3.69 18.99
CA GLU A 20 18.78 -5.01 18.51
C GLU A 20 18.52 -5.28 17.03
N LEU A 21 17.45 -4.73 16.44
CA LEU A 21 16.91 -5.27 15.19
C LEU A 21 17.22 -4.46 13.91
N LEU A 22 17.79 -3.25 14.01
CA LEU A 22 17.84 -2.33 12.87
C LEU A 22 19.06 -1.40 12.84
N ILE A 23 20.26 -1.88 13.18
CA ILE A 23 21.47 -1.07 13.08
C ILE A 23 22.60 -1.87 12.41
N PRO A 24 23.25 -1.33 11.36
CA PRO A 24 24.42 -1.97 10.79
C PRO A 24 25.54 -1.97 11.81
N ASP A 25 26.46 -2.92 11.66
CA ASP A 25 27.64 -3.01 12.51
C ASP A 25 28.40 -1.67 12.45
N PRO A 26 28.69 -1.01 13.59
CA PRO A 26 29.51 0.20 13.63
C PRO A 26 30.86 0.06 12.94
N GLU A 27 31.39 -1.15 12.78
CA GLU A 27 32.63 -1.45 12.07
C GLU A 27 32.45 -1.61 10.55
N GLU A 28 31.21 -1.70 10.05
CA GLU A 28 30.93 -1.83 8.64
C GLU A 28 31.38 -0.58 7.87
N LYS A 29 31.99 -0.82 6.70
CA LYS A 29 32.52 0.27 5.89
C LYS A 29 31.38 0.96 5.17
N LEU A 30 31.52 2.28 5.04
CA LEU A 30 30.51 3.11 4.38
C LEU A 30 30.30 2.69 2.92
N GLU A 31 31.36 2.24 2.24
CA GLU A 31 31.31 1.73 0.88
C GLU A 31 30.51 0.43 0.76
N ASP A 32 30.61 -0.46 1.75
CA ASP A 32 29.89 -1.74 1.76
C ASP A 32 28.39 -1.49 1.99
N LEU A 33 28.04 -0.60 2.92
CA LEU A 33 26.67 -0.15 3.14
C LEU A 33 26.08 0.52 1.89
N LEU A 34 26.84 1.40 1.23
CA LEU A 34 26.41 2.04 0.00
C LEU A 34 26.24 1.04 -1.16
N PHE A 35 27.12 0.04 -1.24
CA PHE A 35 27.02 -1.05 -2.21
C PHE A 35 25.72 -1.83 -2.00
N GLU A 36 25.43 -2.25 -0.77
CA GLU A 36 24.17 -2.92 -0.45
C GLU A 36 23.00 -2.01 -0.85
N LEU A 37 22.88 -0.81 -0.26
CA LEU A 37 21.76 0.10 -0.51
C LEU A 37 21.56 0.48 -2.00
N ASN A 38 22.60 0.37 -2.83
CA ASN A 38 22.54 0.57 -4.27
C ASN A 38 22.27 -0.74 -5.05
N THR A 39 21.55 -1.69 -4.47
CA THR A 39 21.20 -2.98 -5.10
C THR A 39 22.43 -3.78 -5.52
N ARG A 40 23.47 -3.78 -4.68
CA ARG A 40 24.76 -4.44 -4.95
C ARG A 40 25.43 -3.94 -6.23
N LYS A 41 25.34 -2.64 -6.46
CA LYS A 41 26.06 -1.95 -7.53
C LYS A 41 27.02 -0.97 -6.91
N GLU A 42 28.27 -0.99 -7.37
CA GLU A 42 29.29 -0.06 -6.90
C GLU A 42 28.83 1.38 -7.06
N ILE A 43 29.08 2.17 -6.02
CA ILE A 43 28.87 3.61 -6.01
C ILE A 43 30.05 4.25 -5.29
N ALA A 44 30.74 5.14 -5.98
CA ALA A 44 31.91 5.79 -5.41
C ALA A 44 31.47 6.85 -4.38
N LEU A 45 32.22 6.97 -3.29
CA LEU A 45 32.15 8.13 -2.41
C LEU A 45 32.82 9.35 -3.06
N PRO A 46 32.46 10.58 -2.65
CA PRO A 46 33.26 11.76 -2.95
C PRO A 46 34.70 11.58 -2.45
N ALA A 47 35.68 12.03 -3.23
CA ALA A 47 37.10 11.82 -2.94
C ALA A 47 37.56 12.36 -1.57
N ASN A 48 36.87 13.36 -1.02
CA ASN A 48 37.09 13.88 0.32
C ASN A 48 35.75 14.12 1.01
N LEU A 49 35.60 13.65 2.24
CA LEU A 49 34.46 13.96 3.12
C LEU A 49 34.90 15.05 4.11
N PRO A 50 34.58 16.34 3.88
CA PRO A 50 34.96 17.39 4.81
C PRO A 50 34.26 17.19 6.17
N GLN A 51 34.95 17.58 7.24
CA GLN A 51 34.42 17.63 8.60
C GLN A 51 33.53 18.88 8.83
N ASP A 52 33.28 19.66 7.79
CA ASP A 52 32.40 20.81 7.79
C ASP A 52 31.05 20.40 7.21
N GLN A 53 30.01 20.43 8.04
CA GLN A 53 28.67 19.92 7.75
C GLN A 53 28.05 20.57 6.50
N GLU A 54 28.08 21.91 6.38
CA GLU A 54 27.52 22.62 5.23
C GLU A 54 28.24 22.27 3.93
N LYS A 55 29.57 22.21 3.96
CA LYS A 55 30.37 21.79 2.80
C LYS A 55 30.10 20.34 2.43
N LEU A 56 29.98 19.45 3.42
CA LEU A 56 29.68 18.04 3.19
C LEU A 56 28.31 17.89 2.52
N ILE A 57 27.27 18.50 3.08
CA ILE A 57 25.92 18.50 2.51
C ILE A 57 25.95 18.96 1.05
N LYS A 58 26.63 20.09 0.76
CA LYS A 58 26.73 20.61 -0.61
C LYS A 58 27.40 19.64 -1.58
N ILE A 59 28.46 18.94 -1.14
CA ILE A 59 29.17 17.94 -1.93
C ILE A 59 28.27 16.72 -2.17
N LEU A 60 27.66 16.18 -1.11
CA LEU A 60 26.84 14.98 -1.18
C LEU A 60 25.58 15.18 -2.03
N ARG A 61 24.89 16.32 -1.88
CA ARG A 61 23.73 16.69 -2.70
C ARG A 61 24.07 16.68 -4.20
N LYS A 62 25.22 17.27 -4.56
CA LYS A 62 25.71 17.26 -5.95
C LYS A 62 26.12 15.86 -6.41
N HIS A 63 26.82 15.11 -5.57
CA HIS A 63 27.39 13.82 -5.93
C HIS A 63 26.33 12.73 -6.09
N PHE A 64 25.37 12.68 -5.17
CA PHE A 64 24.29 11.70 -5.16
C PHE A 64 22.99 12.20 -5.81
N ASN A 65 23.00 13.38 -6.45
CA ASN A 65 21.83 14.00 -7.07
C ASN A 65 20.62 14.09 -6.13
N ASP A 66 20.84 14.63 -4.93
CA ASP A 66 19.85 14.73 -3.85
C ASP A 66 19.25 13.41 -3.36
N ASN A 67 19.84 12.25 -3.69
CA ASN A 67 19.35 10.96 -3.21
C ASN A 67 19.44 10.86 -1.68
N VAL A 68 18.30 11.01 -1.00
CA VAL A 68 18.18 11.10 0.45
C VAL A 68 18.76 9.87 1.15
N THR A 69 18.51 8.67 0.65
CA THR A 69 19.02 7.43 1.26
C THR A 69 20.55 7.44 1.33
N PHE A 70 21.23 7.83 0.26
CA PHE A 70 22.69 7.84 0.23
C PHE A 70 23.27 9.00 1.02
N ILE A 71 22.66 10.19 0.91
CA ILE A 71 23.16 11.38 1.61
C ILE A 71 22.97 11.22 3.13
N SER A 72 21.80 10.76 3.58
CA SER A 72 21.53 10.54 5.01
C SER A 72 22.47 9.50 5.61
N LEU A 73 22.79 8.41 4.89
CA LEU A 73 23.77 7.42 5.33
C LEU A 73 25.14 8.06 5.57
N VAL A 74 25.66 8.81 4.59
CA VAL A 74 26.99 9.43 4.74
C VAL A 74 26.98 10.49 5.84
N LEU A 75 25.91 11.28 5.95
CA LEU A 75 25.78 12.29 7.02
C LEU A 75 25.71 11.63 8.40
N ASN A 76 24.90 10.59 8.58
CA ASN A 76 24.82 9.83 9.82
C ASN A 76 26.19 9.22 10.19
N ARG A 77 26.94 8.72 9.21
CA ARG A 77 28.28 8.15 9.49
C ARG A 77 29.31 9.19 9.94
N VAL A 78 29.22 10.42 9.42
CA VAL A 78 30.19 11.49 9.74
C VAL A 78 29.75 12.31 10.97
N PHE A 79 28.45 12.49 11.16
CA PHE A 79 27.84 13.31 12.20
C PHE A 79 26.64 12.55 12.82
N PRO A 80 26.87 11.44 13.54
CA PRO A 80 25.82 10.55 14.03
C PRO A 80 24.88 11.19 15.05
N ASP A 81 25.35 12.20 15.79
CA ASP A 81 24.53 12.94 16.76
C ASP A 81 23.59 13.97 16.09
N GLU A 82 23.82 14.30 14.81
CA GLU A 82 23.09 15.37 14.10
C GLU A 82 22.23 14.84 12.94
N PHE A 83 22.51 13.63 12.45
CA PHE A 83 21.80 13.06 11.30
C PHE A 83 21.47 11.60 11.51
N LEU A 84 20.22 11.28 11.22
CA LEU A 84 19.67 9.94 11.21
C LEU A 84 19.73 9.37 9.79
N PHE A 85 20.12 8.11 9.64
CA PHE A 85 19.92 7.42 8.37
C PHE A 85 18.41 7.28 8.08
N TYR A 86 18.02 7.65 6.86
CA TYR A 86 16.65 7.54 6.39
C TYR A 86 16.58 6.84 5.03
N ARG A 87 16.04 5.62 5.03
CA ARG A 87 15.72 4.86 3.82
C ARG A 87 14.38 5.34 3.24
N VAL A 88 14.44 5.99 2.09
CA VAL A 88 13.25 6.22 1.27
C VAL A 88 12.70 4.86 0.83
N SER A 89 11.47 4.54 1.22
CA SER A 89 10.89 3.20 1.03
C SER A 89 9.44 3.26 0.59
N LYS A 90 8.86 2.08 0.31
CA LYS A 90 7.44 1.94 -0.02
C LYS A 90 6.51 2.12 1.20
N LEU A 91 7.05 2.39 2.39
CA LEU A 91 6.29 2.70 3.61
C LEU A 91 6.08 4.20 3.83
N GLU A 92 6.59 5.08 2.95
CA GLU A 92 6.45 6.53 3.18
C GLU A 92 4.99 6.97 3.33
N ASP A 93 4.05 6.40 2.56
CA ASP A 93 2.65 6.76 2.71
C ASP A 93 2.12 6.41 4.12
N GLU A 94 2.38 5.18 4.59
CA GLU A 94 1.97 4.73 5.94
C GLU A 94 2.67 5.51 7.07
N ILE A 95 3.98 5.76 6.94
CA ILE A 95 4.76 6.51 7.92
C ILE A 95 4.19 7.92 8.08
N PHE A 96 3.90 8.60 6.96
CA PHE A 96 3.38 9.97 6.99
C PHE A 96 1.91 10.05 7.39
N GLU A 97 1.12 9.01 7.14
CA GLU A 97 -0.21 8.86 7.74
C GLU A 97 -0.12 8.74 9.26
N GLY A 98 0.86 7.98 9.77
CA GLY A 98 1.13 7.86 11.19
C GLY A 98 1.57 9.18 11.84
N PHE A 99 2.48 9.91 11.21
CA PHE A 99 2.84 11.26 11.67
C PHE A 99 1.64 12.19 11.71
N HIS A 100 0.83 12.16 10.66
CA HIS A 100 -0.38 12.97 10.59
C HIS A 100 -1.36 12.61 11.72
N PHE A 101 -1.60 11.31 11.95
CA PHE A 101 -2.44 10.83 13.05
C PHE A 101 -1.98 11.35 14.41
N LEU A 102 -0.67 11.33 14.65
CA LEU A 102 -0.04 11.79 15.90
C LEU A 102 0.13 13.31 15.98
N SER A 103 0.00 14.05 14.88
CA SER A 103 0.25 15.51 14.84
C SER A 103 -0.69 16.33 15.74
N GLU A 104 -1.85 15.78 16.11
CA GLU A 104 -2.78 16.39 17.05
C GLU A 104 -2.25 16.43 18.48
N ILE A 105 -1.38 15.49 18.85
CA ILE A 105 -0.79 15.40 20.19
C ILE A 105 0.70 15.74 20.21
N ILE A 106 1.40 15.56 19.07
CA ILE A 106 2.80 15.93 18.86
C ILE A 106 2.87 16.95 17.73
N PRO A 107 2.84 18.27 18.03
CA PRO A 107 2.82 19.32 16.99
C PRO A 107 4.01 19.27 16.02
N GLY A 108 5.16 18.75 16.46
CA GLY A 108 6.35 18.56 15.62
C GLY A 108 6.15 17.63 14.43
N PHE A 109 5.12 16.78 14.45
CA PHE A 109 4.79 15.87 13.33
C PHE A 109 3.84 16.48 12.30
N ASN A 110 3.45 17.75 12.45
CA ASN A 110 2.61 18.44 11.49
C ASN A 110 3.39 18.93 10.25
N PHE A 111 3.93 18.00 9.47
CA PHE A 111 4.70 18.32 8.27
C PHE A 111 3.80 18.91 7.16
N TYR A 112 4.33 19.81 6.34
CA TYR A 112 3.61 20.33 5.16
C TYR A 112 3.68 19.40 3.94
N PHE A 113 4.36 18.26 4.07
CA PHE A 113 4.55 17.25 3.05
C PHE A 113 4.09 15.88 3.56
N ASN A 114 3.73 15.00 2.63
CA ASN A 114 3.21 13.65 2.90
C ASN A 114 4.20 12.53 2.54
N ARG A 115 5.40 12.90 2.10
CA ARG A 115 6.55 12.02 1.86
C ARG A 115 7.80 12.86 1.69
N VAL A 116 8.95 12.32 2.08
CA VAL A 116 10.26 12.88 1.75
C VAL A 116 10.50 12.66 0.25
N GLY A 117 10.45 11.40 -0.18
CA GLY A 117 10.77 10.97 -1.53
C GLY A 117 12.27 11.00 -1.84
N ARG A 118 12.66 10.29 -2.90
CA ARG A 118 14.08 10.04 -3.25
C ARG A 118 14.95 11.29 -3.29
N ASN A 119 14.44 12.39 -3.84
CA ASN A 119 15.19 13.64 -4.04
C ASN A 119 14.74 14.75 -3.07
N GLY A 120 14.02 14.41 -2.00
CA GLY A 120 13.40 15.37 -1.08
C GLY A 120 14.32 15.82 0.06
N PHE A 121 15.59 16.11 -0.21
CA PHE A 121 16.57 16.36 0.86
C PHE A 121 16.16 17.44 1.86
N ASP A 122 15.57 18.55 1.40
CA ASP A 122 15.14 19.62 2.31
C ASP A 122 13.98 19.17 3.23
N LYS A 123 13.12 18.26 2.76
CA LYS A 123 12.08 17.63 3.59
C LYS A 123 12.69 16.64 4.60
N TYR A 124 13.72 15.91 4.18
CA TYR A 124 14.48 15.02 5.06
C TYR A 124 15.10 15.80 6.23
N LEU A 125 15.68 16.98 5.99
CA LEU A 125 16.24 17.80 7.08
C LEU A 125 15.18 18.19 8.12
N ILE A 126 13.96 18.53 7.67
CA ILE A 126 12.84 18.85 8.56
C ILE A 126 12.43 17.62 9.37
N LEU A 127 12.31 16.46 8.71
CA LEU A 127 11.98 15.20 9.37
C LEU A 127 13.07 14.80 10.39
N ASN A 128 14.35 14.88 10.00
CA ASN A 128 15.51 14.56 10.82
C ASN A 128 15.49 15.34 12.13
N ASN A 129 15.32 16.66 12.07
CA ASN A 129 15.29 17.51 13.26
C ASN A 129 14.10 17.16 14.17
N ALA A 130 12.92 16.93 13.60
CA ALA A 130 11.74 16.55 14.37
C ALA A 130 11.92 15.19 15.08
N LEU A 131 12.67 14.25 14.48
CA LEU A 131 12.95 12.93 15.05
C LEU A 131 14.08 12.97 16.09
N LEU A 132 15.07 13.84 15.93
CA LEU A 132 16.08 14.08 16.97
C LEU A 132 15.45 14.77 18.19
N ASP A 133 14.63 15.80 17.98
CA ASP A 133 13.88 16.46 19.06
C ASP A 133 13.00 15.45 19.83
N LEU A 134 12.39 14.50 19.12
CA LEU A 134 11.63 13.41 19.71
C LEU A 134 12.52 12.50 20.57
N ALA A 135 13.67 12.09 20.04
CA ALA A 135 14.61 11.22 20.73
C ALA A 135 15.17 11.89 22.00
N ASP A 136 15.50 13.18 21.95
CA ASP A 136 15.98 13.95 23.11
C ASP A 136 14.96 13.97 24.27
N ILE A 137 13.67 13.98 23.94
CA ILE A 137 12.59 13.98 24.94
C ILE A 137 12.36 12.58 25.52
N HIS A 138 12.36 11.54 24.69
CA HIS A 138 11.92 10.21 25.08
C HIS A 138 13.05 9.26 25.47
N TRP A 139 14.25 9.49 24.94
CA TRP A 139 15.44 8.67 25.18
C TRP A 139 16.68 9.53 25.47
N PRO A 140 16.63 10.44 26.46
CA PRO A 140 17.73 11.39 26.73
C PRO A 140 19.06 10.73 27.14
N GLU A 141 19.01 9.48 27.59
CA GLU A 141 20.18 8.70 28.02
C GLU A 141 20.73 7.79 26.91
N ALA A 142 20.07 7.74 25.75
CA ALA A 142 20.48 6.91 24.63
C ALA A 142 21.61 7.57 23.85
N ASP A 143 22.61 6.78 23.44
CA ASP A 143 23.64 7.27 22.52
C ASP A 143 23.12 7.35 21.08
N SER A 144 23.91 7.95 20.17
CA SER A 144 23.53 8.11 18.77
C SER A 144 23.21 6.79 18.06
N PHE A 145 23.84 5.69 18.49
CA PHE A 145 23.63 4.36 17.91
C PHE A 145 22.27 3.81 18.32
N GLN A 146 21.94 3.87 19.61
CA GLN A 146 20.61 3.52 20.12
C GLN A 146 19.52 4.41 19.51
N ILE A 147 19.75 5.73 19.43
CA ILE A 147 18.80 6.65 18.80
C ILE A 147 18.52 6.24 17.35
N GLN A 148 19.55 5.90 16.57
CA GLN A 148 19.39 5.45 15.19
C GLN A 148 18.51 4.19 15.08
N GLY A 149 18.75 3.20 15.95
CA GLY A 149 17.97 1.96 15.98
C GLY A 149 16.51 2.18 16.39
N ARG A 150 16.29 2.94 17.47
CA ARG A 150 14.95 3.26 17.98
C ARG A 150 14.12 4.06 17.00
N ILE A 151 14.71 5.09 16.38
CA ILE A 151 14.02 5.85 15.32
C ILE A 151 13.77 4.98 14.10
N GLY A 152 14.74 4.17 13.67
CA GLY A 152 14.54 3.21 12.58
C GLY A 152 13.37 2.27 12.84
N TYR A 153 13.29 1.72 14.05
CA TYR A 153 12.18 0.86 14.47
C TYR A 153 10.85 1.63 14.49
N PHE A 154 10.81 2.79 15.16
CA PHE A 154 9.63 3.64 15.23
C PHE A 154 9.05 3.97 13.84
N LEU A 155 9.92 4.28 12.87
CA LEU A 155 9.50 4.56 11.51
C LEU A 155 9.00 3.31 10.78
N TYR A 156 9.83 2.28 10.65
CA TYR A 156 9.58 1.19 9.71
C TYR A 156 8.76 0.04 10.30
N GLN A 157 8.95 -0.27 11.58
CA GLN A 157 8.27 -1.36 12.28
C GLN A 157 7.09 -0.85 13.12
N GLY A 158 7.17 0.39 13.63
CA GLY A 158 6.08 1.06 14.34
C GLY A 158 5.06 1.68 13.39
N LEU A 159 5.26 2.95 13.01
CA LEU A 159 4.34 3.71 12.16
C LEU A 159 4.08 3.02 10.82
N GLY A 160 5.14 2.57 10.16
CA GLY A 160 5.06 1.93 8.85
C GLY A 160 4.14 0.72 8.83
N LYS A 161 4.18 -0.13 9.87
CA LYS A 161 3.30 -1.31 9.96
C LYS A 161 1.91 -0.98 10.49
N LEU A 162 1.81 -0.11 11.49
CA LEU A 162 0.54 0.24 12.13
C LEU A 162 -0.49 0.81 11.15
N PHE A 163 -0.02 1.54 10.13
CA PHE A 163 -0.87 2.19 9.12
C PHE A 163 -0.95 1.40 7.81
N LEU A 164 -0.44 0.16 7.74
CA LEU A 164 -0.62 -0.67 6.55
C LEU A 164 -2.11 -0.92 6.28
N ASN A 165 -2.49 -0.80 5.02
CA ASN A 165 -3.83 -1.19 4.56
C ASN A 165 -3.97 -2.73 4.56
N ARG A 166 -4.28 -3.27 5.73
CA ARG A 166 -4.60 -4.68 5.97
C ARG A 166 -6.11 -4.86 6.15
N PRO A 167 -6.65 -6.04 5.79
CA PRO A 167 -8.02 -6.39 6.14
C PRO A 167 -8.25 -6.22 7.65
N VAL A 168 -9.41 -5.68 8.01
CA VAL A 168 -9.80 -5.47 9.41
C VAL A 168 -10.02 -6.81 10.12
N ASP A 169 -10.47 -7.81 9.36
CA ASP A 169 -10.62 -9.18 9.84
C ASP A 169 -9.36 -9.99 9.51
N PRO A 170 -8.58 -10.44 10.51
CA PRO A 170 -7.39 -11.26 10.26
C PRO A 170 -7.69 -12.61 9.61
N THR A 171 -8.96 -13.06 9.58
CA THR A 171 -9.40 -14.25 8.85
C THR A 171 -9.66 -14.01 7.36
N ASP A 172 -9.70 -12.75 6.91
CA ASP A 172 -9.89 -12.38 5.51
C ASP A 172 -8.58 -12.53 4.73
N ARG A 173 -8.29 -13.77 4.32
CA ARG A 173 -7.06 -14.15 3.60
C ARG A 173 -7.03 -13.51 2.21
N ARG A 174 -5.87 -12.96 1.85
CA ARG A 174 -5.56 -12.58 0.47
C ARG A 174 -4.86 -13.73 -0.24
N TYR A 175 -4.88 -13.68 -1.56
CA TYR A 175 -4.31 -14.69 -2.43
C TYR A 175 -3.30 -14.04 -3.36
N TRP A 176 -2.19 -14.73 -3.58
CA TRP A 176 -1.06 -14.19 -4.33
C TRP A 176 -0.50 -15.25 -5.28
N ILE A 177 0.14 -14.78 -6.34
CA ILE A 177 1.02 -15.60 -7.17
C ILE A 177 2.41 -15.01 -7.14
N MET A 178 3.42 -15.86 -6.99
CA MET A 178 4.82 -15.48 -7.09
C MET A 178 5.44 -16.16 -8.29
N ALA A 179 6.15 -15.41 -9.13
CA ALA A 179 6.87 -15.96 -10.27
C ALA A 179 8.36 -16.05 -9.97
N THR A 180 8.94 -17.23 -10.17
CA THR A 180 10.33 -17.50 -9.84
C THR A 180 11.14 -18.04 -11.03
N ARG A 181 12.45 -17.77 -11.02
CA ARG A 181 13.40 -18.18 -12.06
C ARG A 181 14.04 -19.53 -11.73
N GLU A 182 14.57 -20.19 -12.76
CA GLU A 182 15.18 -21.52 -12.67
C GLU A 182 16.27 -21.59 -11.58
N GLU A 183 17.04 -20.52 -11.39
CA GLU A 183 18.11 -20.43 -10.39
C GLU A 183 17.65 -20.68 -8.94
N TYR A 184 16.34 -20.57 -8.66
CA TYR A 184 15.77 -20.78 -7.33
C TYR A 184 14.92 -22.05 -7.21
N PHE A 185 14.80 -22.87 -8.27
CA PHE A 185 13.95 -24.06 -8.22
C PHE A 185 14.45 -25.08 -7.20
N GLN A 186 15.77 -25.22 -7.08
CA GLN A 186 16.39 -26.17 -6.15
C GLN A 186 16.06 -25.84 -4.69
N GLU A 187 16.01 -24.55 -4.34
CA GLU A 187 15.61 -24.11 -2.99
C GLU A 187 14.15 -24.52 -2.71
N LEU A 188 13.24 -24.22 -3.65
CA LEU A 188 11.82 -24.60 -3.54
C LEU A 188 11.57 -26.11 -3.53
N ASP A 189 12.46 -26.92 -4.09
CA ASP A 189 12.34 -28.38 -4.12
C ASP A 189 12.85 -29.04 -2.83
N ASN A 190 13.79 -28.41 -2.13
CA ASN A 190 14.44 -28.99 -0.96
C ASN A 190 13.91 -28.44 0.36
N GLU A 191 13.47 -27.19 0.37
CA GLU A 191 13.05 -26.49 1.58
C GLU A 191 11.53 -26.46 1.71
N LYS A 192 11.04 -26.74 2.93
CA LYS A 192 9.63 -26.56 3.27
C LYS A 192 9.29 -25.12 3.60
N GLU A 193 10.29 -24.35 4.04
CA GLU A 193 10.15 -22.94 4.38
C GLU A 193 11.14 -22.13 3.55
N VAL A 194 10.66 -21.04 2.94
CA VAL A 194 11.49 -20.16 2.10
C VAL A 194 11.20 -18.71 2.41
N THR A 195 12.21 -17.85 2.29
CA THR A 195 12.07 -16.40 2.39
C THR A 195 12.07 -15.81 0.99
N TRP A 196 11.01 -15.10 0.62
CA TRP A 196 10.84 -14.59 -0.74
C TRP A 196 10.52 -13.09 -0.78
N SER A 197 10.76 -12.46 -1.93
CA SER A 197 10.34 -11.08 -2.14
C SER A 197 8.81 -11.01 -2.27
N GLY A 198 8.15 -10.20 -1.45
CA GLY A 198 6.69 -10.08 -1.43
C GLY A 198 6.18 -8.64 -1.44
N ARG A 199 4.94 -8.47 -0.97
CA ARG A 199 4.26 -7.18 -0.91
C ARG A 199 4.04 -6.77 0.55
N LYS A 200 4.06 -5.46 0.81
CA LYS A 200 3.87 -4.88 2.16
C LYS A 200 2.53 -5.22 2.79
N ASN A 201 1.54 -5.50 1.95
CA ASN A 201 0.15 -5.73 2.33
C ASN A 201 -0.22 -7.22 2.35
N MET A 202 0.77 -8.12 2.27
CA MET A 202 0.57 -9.52 2.65
C MET A 202 0.51 -9.62 4.18
N GLN A 203 -0.08 -10.70 4.69
CA GLN A 203 -0.17 -10.97 6.13
C GLN A 203 -0.08 -12.48 6.41
N GLU A 204 0.18 -12.83 7.66
CA GLU A 204 0.09 -14.22 8.12
C GLU A 204 -1.24 -14.86 7.70
N GLY A 205 -1.16 -16.08 7.16
CA GLY A 205 -2.32 -16.83 6.68
C GLY A 205 -2.70 -16.58 5.22
N ASP A 206 -2.14 -15.57 4.55
CA ASP A 206 -2.31 -15.37 3.11
C ASP A 206 -1.79 -16.58 2.32
N LEU A 207 -2.43 -16.90 1.19
CA LEU A 207 -2.02 -18.02 0.34
C LEU A 207 -1.21 -17.55 -0.86
N VAL A 208 -0.19 -18.32 -1.21
CA VAL A 208 0.71 -18.03 -2.32
C VAL A 208 0.81 -19.22 -3.26
N PHE A 209 0.41 -19.02 -4.50
CA PHE A 209 0.68 -19.95 -5.59
C PHE A 209 2.06 -19.67 -6.18
N MET A 210 2.92 -20.68 -6.28
CA MET A 210 4.27 -20.52 -6.82
C MET A 210 4.31 -20.91 -8.30
N TYR A 211 4.50 -19.91 -9.18
CA TYR A 211 4.71 -20.09 -10.61
C TYR A 211 6.19 -20.20 -10.94
N ARG A 212 6.62 -21.37 -11.40
CA ARG A 212 7.97 -21.58 -11.93
C ARG A 212 8.00 -21.18 -13.40
N THR A 213 8.88 -20.24 -13.74
CA THR A 213 9.10 -19.79 -15.12
C THR A 213 9.82 -20.88 -15.95
N SER A 214 10.46 -20.51 -17.06
CA SER A 214 11.20 -21.49 -17.88
C SER A 214 12.25 -22.22 -17.03
N PRO A 215 12.45 -23.55 -17.19
CA PRO A 215 11.82 -24.44 -18.18
C PRO A 215 10.45 -25.01 -17.80
N LYS A 216 10.01 -24.90 -16.54
CA LYS A 216 8.77 -25.53 -16.04
C LYS A 216 7.50 -24.89 -16.61
N LYS A 217 7.42 -23.55 -16.59
CA LYS A 217 6.26 -22.76 -17.03
C LYS A 217 4.94 -23.26 -16.43
N ALA A 218 4.89 -23.44 -15.12
CA ALA A 218 3.73 -24.00 -14.43
C ALA A 218 3.62 -23.45 -13.00
N ILE A 219 2.40 -23.46 -12.44
CA ILE A 219 2.22 -23.37 -10.98
C ILE A 219 2.51 -24.75 -10.40
N THR A 220 3.38 -24.83 -9.40
CA THR A 220 3.89 -26.11 -8.88
C THR A 220 3.66 -26.32 -7.38
N GLY A 221 3.29 -25.27 -6.63
CA GLY A 221 3.11 -25.37 -5.19
C GLY A 221 2.15 -24.33 -4.66
N LEU A 222 1.54 -24.68 -3.53
CA LEU A 222 0.73 -23.80 -2.70
C LEU A 222 1.44 -23.60 -1.36
N TYR A 223 1.64 -22.35 -1.01
CA TYR A 223 2.30 -21.91 0.22
C TYR A 223 1.35 -21.05 1.05
N ILE A 224 1.67 -20.92 2.33
CA ILE A 224 1.04 -19.98 3.26
C ILE A 224 2.09 -19.00 3.78
N VAL A 225 1.70 -17.74 3.97
CA VAL A 225 2.54 -16.74 4.63
C VAL A 225 2.57 -17.05 6.12
N LYS A 226 3.75 -17.31 6.68
CA LYS A 226 3.91 -17.69 8.09
C LYS A 226 3.85 -16.51 9.06
N GLU A 227 4.27 -15.35 8.60
CA GLU A 227 4.37 -14.16 9.42
C GLU A 227 4.29 -12.91 8.54
N ASP A 228 4.04 -11.79 9.19
CA ASP A 228 3.97 -10.51 8.52
C ASP A 228 5.24 -10.17 7.74
N PRO A 229 5.11 -9.57 6.54
CA PRO A 229 6.24 -9.13 5.75
C PRO A 229 7.19 -8.23 6.53
N ASN A 230 8.49 -8.50 6.40
CA ASN A 230 9.54 -7.70 7.01
C ASN A 230 10.16 -6.75 5.98
N PHE A 231 10.42 -5.51 6.39
CA PHE A 231 11.20 -4.54 5.62
C PHE A 231 12.50 -4.24 6.37
N ASP A 232 13.62 -4.48 5.70
CA ASP A 232 14.94 -4.13 6.20
C ASP A 232 15.41 -2.83 5.50
N PRO A 233 15.55 -1.71 6.23
CA PRO A 233 15.99 -0.44 5.66
C PRO A 233 17.45 -0.43 5.23
N TRP A 234 18.26 -1.40 5.66
CA TRP A 234 19.69 -1.50 5.40
C TRP A 234 20.04 -2.49 4.27
N ALA A 235 19.13 -3.41 3.96
CA ALA A 235 19.35 -4.41 2.93
C ALA A 235 19.45 -3.83 1.51
N ALA A 236 20.13 -4.59 0.64
CA ALA A 236 20.19 -4.23 -0.78
C ALA A 236 18.85 -4.20 -1.49
N TRP A 237 17.91 -5.02 -1.04
CA TRP A 237 16.57 -5.05 -1.58
C TRP A 237 15.71 -4.00 -0.87
N ASP A 238 15.05 -3.13 -1.63
CA ASP A 238 14.16 -2.08 -1.13
C ASP A 238 12.69 -2.53 -1.01
N GLY A 239 12.45 -3.84 -1.09
CA GLY A 239 11.14 -4.46 -0.94
C GLY A 239 11.00 -5.24 0.37
N PHE A 240 9.95 -6.05 0.42
CA PHE A 240 9.58 -6.80 1.62
C PHE A 240 9.99 -8.26 1.47
N TRP A 241 10.49 -8.83 2.55
CA TRP A 241 10.73 -10.26 2.70
C TRP A 241 9.52 -10.91 3.35
N VAL A 242 9.12 -12.07 2.82
CA VAL A 242 7.97 -12.82 3.29
C VAL A 242 8.40 -14.26 3.48
N ASN A 243 8.16 -14.78 4.68
CA ASN A 243 8.42 -16.17 5.02
C ASN A 243 7.22 -17.03 4.63
N LEU A 244 7.48 -18.05 3.81
CA LEU A 244 6.48 -18.91 3.21
C LEU A 244 6.69 -20.35 3.67
N GLU A 245 5.61 -21.02 4.04
CA GLU A 245 5.59 -22.46 4.31
C GLU A 245 4.86 -23.20 3.20
N LEU A 246 5.46 -24.27 2.68
CA LEU A 246 4.86 -25.13 1.68
C LEU A 246 3.72 -25.95 2.31
N LEU A 247 2.48 -25.65 1.92
CA LEU A 247 1.32 -26.46 2.29
C LEU A 247 1.30 -27.77 1.49
N THR A 248 1.44 -27.66 0.17
CA THR A 248 1.43 -28.84 -0.70
C THR A 248 2.03 -28.56 -2.07
N LEU A 249 2.63 -29.60 -2.66
CA LEU A 249 2.99 -29.59 -4.07
C LEU A 249 1.72 -29.82 -4.90
N LEU A 250 1.54 -28.99 -5.92
CA LEU A 250 0.44 -29.11 -6.86
C LEU A 250 0.89 -29.95 -8.07
N PRO A 251 -0.02 -30.67 -8.74
CA PRO A 251 0.26 -31.13 -10.09
C PRO A 251 0.60 -29.91 -10.96
N ASP A 252 1.60 -30.04 -11.85
CA ASP A 252 2.04 -28.93 -12.70
C ASP A 252 0.86 -28.31 -13.47
N ILE A 253 0.41 -27.13 -13.03
CA ILE A 253 -0.64 -26.36 -13.72
C ILE A 253 0.05 -25.55 -14.81
N SER A 254 0.24 -26.21 -15.95
CA SER A 254 1.03 -25.66 -17.06
C SER A 254 0.47 -24.33 -17.57
N PHE A 255 1.33 -23.46 -18.12
CA PHE A 255 0.89 -22.21 -18.74
C PHE A 255 -0.17 -22.41 -19.84
N PRO A 256 -0.07 -23.42 -20.73
CA PRO A 256 -1.16 -23.76 -21.64
C PRO A 256 -2.49 -24.08 -20.93
N THR A 257 -2.46 -24.78 -19.80
CA THR A 257 -3.64 -25.04 -18.97
C THR A 257 -4.24 -23.75 -18.46
N LEU A 258 -3.42 -22.88 -17.85
CA LEU A 258 -3.86 -21.58 -17.31
C LEU A 258 -4.46 -20.68 -18.40
N LYS A 259 -3.80 -20.61 -19.57
CA LYS A 259 -4.21 -19.77 -20.69
C LYS A 259 -5.54 -20.19 -21.31
N ASN A 260 -5.83 -21.49 -21.33
CA ASN A 260 -7.04 -22.03 -21.94
C ASN A 260 -8.22 -22.14 -20.96
N ASP A 261 -8.01 -21.91 -19.66
CA ASP A 261 -9.08 -21.86 -18.67
C ASP A 261 -9.97 -20.62 -18.88
N PRO A 262 -11.31 -20.75 -18.86
CA PRO A 262 -12.23 -19.65 -19.16
C PRO A 262 -12.19 -18.47 -18.17
N VAL A 263 -11.70 -18.68 -16.94
CA VAL A 263 -11.57 -17.66 -15.90
C VAL A 263 -10.11 -17.23 -15.78
N ILE A 264 -9.21 -18.17 -15.53
CA ILE A 264 -7.78 -17.90 -15.28
C ILE A 264 -7.12 -17.31 -16.53
N GLY A 265 -7.53 -17.74 -17.73
CA GLY A 265 -7.00 -17.23 -19.00
C GLY A 265 -7.30 -15.75 -19.26
N ARG A 266 -8.28 -15.17 -18.55
CA ARG A 266 -8.65 -13.75 -18.62
C ARG A 266 -7.94 -12.90 -17.57
N TRP A 267 -7.23 -13.52 -16.63
CA TRP A 267 -6.50 -12.79 -15.60
C TRP A 267 -5.32 -12.05 -16.22
N GLY A 268 -5.15 -10.77 -15.85
CA GLY A 268 -4.10 -9.89 -16.40
C GLY A 268 -2.70 -10.51 -16.34
N THR A 269 -2.37 -11.24 -15.27
CA THR A 269 -1.09 -11.93 -15.09
C THR A 269 -0.86 -13.04 -16.13
N VAL A 270 -1.89 -13.78 -16.51
CA VAL A 270 -1.82 -14.82 -17.54
C VAL A 270 -1.79 -14.21 -18.93
N LEU A 271 -2.57 -13.15 -19.18
CA LEU A 271 -2.58 -12.42 -20.46
C LEU A 271 -1.20 -11.85 -20.80
N LYS A 272 -0.48 -11.29 -19.82
CA LYS A 272 0.92 -10.84 -19.98
C LYS A 272 1.95 -11.97 -19.92
N GLN A 273 1.51 -13.23 -19.89
CA GLN A 273 2.37 -14.43 -19.83
C GLN A 273 3.39 -14.37 -18.67
N PHE A 274 2.98 -13.84 -17.51
CA PHE A 274 3.85 -13.62 -16.35
C PHE A 274 5.03 -12.67 -16.59
N GLN A 275 5.09 -11.95 -17.71
CA GLN A 275 6.16 -10.96 -17.95
C GLN A 275 6.08 -9.83 -16.91
N GLY A 276 7.23 -9.52 -16.30
CA GLY A 276 7.31 -8.51 -15.23
C GLY A 276 6.56 -8.89 -13.94
N THR A 277 6.12 -10.15 -13.80
CA THR A 277 5.48 -10.63 -12.57
C THR A 277 6.56 -11.04 -11.59
N VAL A 278 6.52 -10.48 -10.39
CA VAL A 278 7.31 -10.95 -9.24
C VAL A 278 6.33 -11.53 -8.23
N THR A 279 5.42 -10.68 -7.75
CA THR A 279 4.30 -11.05 -6.87
C THR A 279 3.07 -10.28 -7.29
N ASP A 280 2.03 -10.94 -7.76
CA ASP A 280 0.76 -10.32 -8.16
C ASP A 280 -0.39 -10.91 -7.30
N PRO A 281 -1.40 -10.12 -6.92
CA PRO A 281 -2.57 -10.64 -6.24
C PRO A 281 -3.39 -11.53 -7.18
N VAL A 282 -3.97 -12.57 -6.60
CA VAL A 282 -4.86 -13.53 -7.23
C VAL A 282 -6.30 -13.13 -6.92
N PRO A 283 -7.09 -12.74 -7.92
CA PRO A 283 -8.48 -12.34 -7.69
C PRO A 283 -9.33 -13.52 -7.21
N PRO A 284 -10.40 -13.30 -6.43
CA PRO A 284 -11.21 -14.37 -5.83
C PRO A 284 -11.72 -15.41 -6.86
N ALA A 285 -12.12 -14.97 -8.06
CA ALA A 285 -12.56 -15.92 -9.09
C ALA A 285 -11.42 -16.79 -9.63
N VAL A 286 -10.20 -16.27 -9.71
CA VAL A 286 -9.02 -17.05 -10.08
C VAL A 286 -8.69 -18.03 -8.96
N TYR A 287 -8.70 -17.57 -7.70
CA TYR A 287 -8.49 -18.42 -6.53
C TYR A 287 -9.46 -19.61 -6.51
N ASN A 288 -10.77 -19.36 -6.68
CA ASN A 288 -11.79 -20.40 -6.69
C ASN A 288 -11.53 -21.46 -7.78
N ARG A 289 -11.02 -21.07 -8.95
CA ARG A 289 -10.64 -22.03 -10.00
C ARG A 289 -9.31 -22.72 -9.73
N LEU A 290 -8.36 -22.06 -9.08
CA LEU A 290 -7.11 -22.69 -8.64
C LEU A 290 -7.35 -23.74 -7.54
N LEU A 291 -8.36 -23.56 -6.69
CA LEU A 291 -8.78 -24.56 -5.69
C LEU A 291 -9.21 -25.90 -6.28
N ASP A 292 -9.63 -25.94 -7.55
CA ASP A 292 -9.97 -27.18 -8.25
C ASP A 292 -8.74 -28.09 -8.42
N PHE A 293 -7.52 -27.52 -8.41
CA PHE A 293 -6.26 -28.25 -8.51
C PHE A 293 -5.65 -28.63 -7.15
N VAL A 294 -6.22 -28.11 -6.05
CA VAL A 294 -5.73 -28.38 -4.68
C VAL A 294 -6.34 -29.69 -4.16
N PRO A 295 -5.55 -30.62 -3.58
CA PRO A 295 -6.06 -31.86 -3.00
C PRO A 295 -7.14 -31.60 -1.94
N ALA A 296 -8.19 -32.44 -1.92
CA ALA A 296 -9.29 -32.29 -0.96
C ALA A 296 -8.83 -32.33 0.50
N THR A 297 -7.84 -33.18 0.83
CA THR A 297 -7.27 -33.29 2.17
C THR A 297 -6.65 -31.98 2.64
N VAL A 298 -5.92 -31.28 1.77
CA VAL A 298 -5.29 -29.99 2.08
C VAL A 298 -6.34 -28.89 2.23
N LYS A 299 -7.42 -28.95 1.42
CA LYS A 299 -8.54 -28.00 1.55
C LYS A 299 -9.27 -28.16 2.88
N GLU A 300 -9.48 -29.39 3.32
CA GLU A 300 -10.10 -29.68 4.62
C GLU A 300 -9.19 -29.28 5.80
N GLU A 301 -7.90 -29.63 5.73
CA GLU A 301 -6.92 -29.34 6.80
C GLU A 301 -6.72 -27.84 7.06
N HIS A 302 -6.70 -27.02 6.00
CA HIS A 302 -6.45 -25.58 6.09
C HIS A 302 -7.70 -24.71 5.88
N GLU A 303 -8.89 -25.33 5.90
CA GLU A 303 -10.19 -24.65 5.73
C GLU A 303 -10.26 -23.80 4.45
N LEU A 304 -9.72 -24.33 3.35
CA LEU A 304 -9.69 -23.65 2.05
C LEU A 304 -11.03 -23.82 1.35
N ALA A 305 -11.87 -22.78 1.45
CA ALA A 305 -13.18 -22.74 0.80
C ALA A 305 -13.19 -21.73 -0.37
N PRO A 306 -13.98 -21.98 -1.43
CA PRO A 306 -14.23 -20.98 -2.45
C PRO A 306 -14.81 -19.70 -1.84
N GLU A 307 -14.31 -18.56 -2.30
CA GLU A 307 -14.81 -17.25 -1.94
C GLU A 307 -16.20 -17.00 -2.51
N ALA A 308 -17.01 -16.24 -1.77
CA ALA A 308 -18.29 -15.77 -2.27
C ALA A 308 -18.05 -14.78 -3.43
N ILE A 309 -18.50 -15.16 -4.63
CA ILE A 309 -18.46 -14.30 -5.82
C ILE A 309 -19.91 -13.99 -6.18
N SER A 310 -20.22 -12.72 -6.46
CA SER A 310 -21.52 -12.38 -7.02
C SER A 310 -21.75 -13.19 -8.31
N PRO A 311 -22.83 -14.00 -8.42
CA PRO A 311 -23.08 -14.90 -9.56
C PRO A 311 -23.11 -14.19 -10.92
N GLU A 312 -23.28 -12.87 -10.91
CA GLU A 312 -23.43 -12.02 -12.08
C GLU A 312 -22.13 -11.24 -12.40
N SER A 313 -21.06 -11.39 -11.61
CA SER A 313 -19.79 -10.71 -11.91
C SER A 313 -19.04 -11.39 -13.06
N LYS A 314 -19.34 -10.95 -14.30
CA LYS A 314 -18.41 -11.06 -15.45
C LYS A 314 -17.37 -9.93 -15.43
N ALA A 315 -17.15 -9.30 -14.28
CA ALA A 315 -16.21 -8.21 -14.17
C ALA A 315 -14.81 -8.72 -14.45
N GLU A 316 -14.03 -7.90 -15.16
CA GLU A 316 -12.61 -8.13 -15.31
C GLU A 316 -11.98 -8.40 -13.94
N LEU A 317 -11.04 -9.33 -13.91
CA LEU A 317 -10.38 -9.73 -12.68
C LEU A 317 -9.44 -8.60 -12.25
N PHE A 318 -9.92 -7.69 -11.39
CA PHE A 318 -9.13 -6.61 -10.85
C PHE A 318 -8.12 -7.12 -9.83
N ILE A 319 -6.94 -6.51 -9.83
CA ILE A 319 -5.78 -6.86 -9.02
C ILE A 319 -5.90 -6.26 -7.61
N ASP A 320 -6.27 -4.99 -7.52
CA ASP A 320 -6.48 -4.21 -6.30
C ASP A 320 -7.42 -3.01 -6.59
N GLU A 321 -7.59 -2.12 -5.61
CA GLU A 321 -8.36 -0.86 -5.77
C GLU A 321 -7.80 0.03 -6.88
N ALA A 322 -6.47 0.14 -6.99
CA ALA A 322 -5.82 0.98 -7.99
C ALA A 322 -6.07 0.44 -9.41
N ASP A 323 -5.99 -0.88 -9.60
CA ASP A 323 -6.28 -1.53 -10.88
C ASP A 323 -7.75 -1.41 -11.29
N PHE A 324 -8.69 -1.55 -10.33
CA PHE A 324 -10.11 -1.28 -10.57
C PHE A 324 -10.35 0.19 -10.95
N ASN A 325 -9.68 1.12 -10.27
CA ASN A 325 -9.72 2.54 -10.56
C ASN A 325 -9.24 2.86 -11.97
N GLU A 326 -8.10 2.32 -12.39
CA GLU A 326 -7.51 2.54 -13.71
C GLU A 326 -8.35 1.94 -14.84
N LYS A 327 -8.94 0.76 -14.63
CA LYS A 327 -9.67 0.02 -15.67
C LYS A 327 -11.15 0.35 -15.76
N GLN A 328 -11.78 0.82 -14.69
CA GLN A 328 -13.23 1.07 -14.66
C GLN A 328 -13.59 2.50 -14.27
N VAL A 329 -13.18 2.96 -13.08
CA VAL A 329 -13.61 4.26 -12.56
C VAL A 329 -13.12 5.41 -13.45
N ILE A 330 -11.82 5.44 -13.77
CA ILE A 330 -11.24 6.48 -14.62
C ILE A 330 -11.84 6.49 -16.04
N PRO A 331 -11.93 5.34 -16.76
CA PRO A 331 -12.59 5.30 -18.05
C PRO A 331 -14.03 5.79 -18.02
N LEU A 332 -14.80 5.44 -16.98
CA LEU A 332 -16.18 5.92 -16.79
C LEU A 332 -16.24 7.44 -16.65
N LEU A 333 -15.39 8.03 -15.80
CA LEU A 333 -15.35 9.48 -15.58
C LEU A 333 -14.94 10.23 -16.86
N LYS A 334 -13.96 9.68 -17.61
CA LYS A 334 -13.56 10.21 -18.92
C LYS A 334 -14.69 10.12 -19.94
N LEU A 335 -15.40 9.00 -20.00
CA LEU A 335 -16.56 8.80 -20.87
C LEU A 335 -17.66 9.82 -20.56
N TRP A 336 -17.86 10.16 -19.29
CA TRP A 336 -18.78 11.21 -18.87
C TRP A 336 -18.29 12.63 -19.18
N GLY A 337 -17.03 12.81 -19.60
CA GLY A 337 -16.43 14.12 -19.85
C GLY A 337 -16.28 14.94 -18.58
N LEU A 338 -16.13 14.28 -17.42
CA LEU A 338 -15.92 14.93 -16.14
C LEU A 338 -14.42 15.00 -15.82
N GLU A 339 -14.01 16.09 -15.18
CA GLU A 339 -12.66 16.19 -14.64
C GLU A 339 -12.61 15.49 -13.28
N TYR A 340 -11.46 14.91 -12.96
CA TYR A 340 -11.27 14.23 -11.68
C TYR A 340 -9.84 14.45 -11.16
N GLN A 341 -9.69 14.37 -9.85
CA GLN A 341 -8.39 14.31 -9.19
C GLN A 341 -8.33 13.06 -8.32
N GLN A 342 -7.33 12.22 -8.59
CA GLN A 342 -7.05 11.01 -7.81
C GLN A 342 -6.33 11.34 -6.52
N GLU A 343 -6.54 10.51 -5.49
CA GLU A 343 -5.92 10.64 -4.17
C GLU A 343 -5.97 12.08 -3.65
N TYR A 344 -7.14 12.70 -3.77
CA TYR A 344 -7.33 14.11 -3.46
C TYR A 344 -7.00 14.36 -1.98
N PRO A 345 -5.95 15.15 -1.69
CA PRO A 345 -5.58 15.43 -0.30
C PRO A 345 -6.62 16.37 0.31
N CYS A 346 -7.29 15.88 1.34
CA CYS A 346 -8.29 16.60 2.09
C CYS A 346 -7.63 17.15 3.34
N ASN A 347 -7.57 18.47 3.48
CA ASN A 347 -7.08 19.16 4.69
C ASN A 347 -8.19 20.06 5.22
N PHE A 348 -8.95 19.59 6.21
CA PHE A 348 -10.03 20.34 6.83
C PHE A 348 -9.63 20.84 8.20
N ARG A 349 -10.17 21.98 8.60
CA ARG A 349 -10.03 22.51 9.96
C ARG A 349 -11.39 22.62 10.61
N PHE A 350 -11.57 21.90 11.72
CA PHE A 350 -12.78 21.95 12.54
C PHE A 350 -12.42 22.53 13.90
N GLY A 351 -12.73 23.83 14.09
CA GLY A 351 -12.33 24.55 15.29
C GLY A 351 -10.80 24.60 15.44
N SER A 352 -10.28 23.97 16.49
CA SER A 352 -8.83 23.82 16.75
C SER A 352 -8.22 22.56 16.13
N GLN A 353 -9.02 21.63 15.62
CA GLN A 353 -8.52 20.36 15.07
C GLN A 353 -8.29 20.45 13.56
N TYR A 354 -7.25 19.77 13.10
CA TYR A 354 -6.94 19.60 11.68
C TYR A 354 -7.17 18.14 11.29
N TYR A 355 -8.11 17.92 10.38
CA TYR A 355 -8.33 16.63 9.77
C TYR A 355 -7.58 16.60 8.44
N ARG A 356 -6.66 15.64 8.27
CA ARG A 356 -6.11 15.30 6.96
C ARG A 356 -6.47 13.88 6.59
N GLY A 357 -6.80 13.69 5.33
CA GLY A 357 -7.10 12.39 4.74
C GLY A 357 -6.89 12.43 3.24
N ARG A 358 -7.04 11.29 2.58
CA ARG A 358 -7.08 11.20 1.12
C ARG A 358 -8.43 10.63 0.70
N LEU A 359 -8.98 11.24 -0.32
CA LEU A 359 -10.17 10.77 -1.01
C LEU A 359 -9.74 10.15 -2.34
N ASP A 360 -10.30 9.00 -2.72
CA ASP A 360 -9.89 8.33 -3.96
C ASP A 360 -10.11 9.20 -5.19
N PHE A 361 -11.31 9.79 -5.34
CA PHE A 361 -11.59 10.74 -6.41
C PHE A 361 -12.43 11.92 -5.95
N LEU A 362 -11.94 13.12 -6.22
CA LEU A 362 -12.80 14.30 -6.32
C LEU A 362 -13.22 14.51 -7.78
N VAL A 363 -14.52 14.46 -8.05
CA VAL A 363 -15.07 14.63 -9.40
C VAL A 363 -15.68 16.02 -9.56
N LYS A 364 -15.40 16.69 -10.67
CA LYS A 364 -15.84 18.06 -10.95
C LYS A 364 -16.26 18.25 -12.41
N ASP A 365 -17.10 19.25 -12.62
CA ASP A 365 -17.39 19.82 -13.94
C ASP A 365 -16.86 21.26 -14.03
N GLN A 366 -17.20 21.95 -15.12
CA GLN A 366 -16.85 23.36 -15.32
C GLN A 366 -17.42 24.30 -14.26
N LYS A 367 -18.45 23.88 -13.50
CA LYS A 367 -19.07 24.68 -12.43
C LYS A 367 -18.48 24.34 -11.05
N GLY A 368 -17.55 23.38 -10.98
CA GLY A 368 -16.86 22.99 -9.76
C GLY A 368 -17.16 21.55 -9.33
N PRO A 369 -16.81 21.20 -8.07
CA PRO A 369 -17.02 19.87 -7.52
C PRO A 369 -18.48 19.37 -7.66
N LEU A 370 -18.63 18.09 -7.97
CA LEU A 370 -19.92 17.41 -8.16
C LEU A 370 -20.19 16.37 -7.09
N CYS A 371 -19.24 15.46 -6.90
CA CYS A 371 -19.32 14.37 -5.95
C CYS A 371 -17.91 13.88 -5.62
N VAL A 372 -17.84 13.03 -4.61
CA VAL A 372 -16.68 12.18 -4.36
C VAL A 372 -16.96 10.77 -4.86
N VAL A 373 -15.92 10.05 -5.26
CA VAL A 373 -15.99 8.59 -5.47
C VAL A 373 -15.03 7.94 -4.47
N GLU A 374 -15.56 7.04 -3.66
CA GLU A 374 -14.81 6.14 -2.79
C GLU A 374 -14.82 4.76 -3.46
N SER A 375 -13.64 4.16 -3.61
CA SER A 375 -13.45 2.91 -4.34
C SER A 375 -12.97 1.82 -3.40
N LYS A 376 -13.56 0.62 -3.49
CA LYS A 376 -13.17 -0.55 -2.70
C LYS A 376 -12.83 -1.72 -3.59
N PHE A 377 -11.87 -2.53 -3.14
CA PHE A 377 -11.44 -3.71 -3.91
C PHE A 377 -12.54 -4.76 -3.99
N LYS A 378 -13.39 -4.86 -2.96
CA LYS A 378 -14.51 -5.80 -2.90
C LYS A 378 -15.56 -5.27 -1.92
N ILE A 379 -16.82 -5.53 -2.24
CA ILE A 379 -17.97 -5.33 -1.34
C ILE A 379 -18.93 -6.52 -1.52
N ARG A 380 -18.84 -7.50 -0.63
CA ARG A 380 -19.59 -8.77 -0.69
C ARG A 380 -20.99 -8.68 -0.11
N ASN A 381 -21.17 -7.83 0.88
CA ASN A 381 -22.40 -7.75 1.66
C ASN A 381 -22.56 -6.35 2.29
N GLU A 382 -23.69 -6.15 2.96
CA GLU A 382 -24.04 -4.87 3.57
C GLU A 382 -23.06 -4.45 4.69
N THR A 383 -22.49 -5.42 5.43
CA THR A 383 -21.49 -5.16 6.47
C THR A 383 -20.22 -4.51 5.90
N GLU A 384 -19.79 -4.92 4.71
CA GLU A 384 -18.64 -4.31 4.01
C GLU A 384 -19.00 -2.99 3.33
N LEU A 385 -20.27 -2.82 2.92
CA LEU A 385 -20.74 -1.62 2.24
C LEU A 385 -20.86 -0.42 3.20
N ILE A 386 -21.32 -0.64 4.43
CA ILE A 386 -21.58 0.44 5.42
C ILE A 386 -20.32 1.30 5.69
N PRO A 387 -19.13 0.74 5.97
CA PRO A 387 -17.92 1.55 6.18
C PRO A 387 -17.54 2.40 4.96
N ALA A 388 -17.71 1.86 3.74
CA ALA A 388 -17.43 2.60 2.50
C ALA A 388 -18.40 3.77 2.29
N ILE A 389 -19.68 3.57 2.64
CA ILE A 389 -20.70 4.63 2.66
C ILE A 389 -20.29 5.72 3.65
N ASP A 390 -19.96 5.36 4.89
CA ASP A 390 -19.63 6.31 5.95
C ASP A 390 -18.40 7.14 5.61
N GLN A 391 -17.37 6.52 5.01
CA GLN A 391 -16.16 7.19 4.54
C GLN A 391 -16.49 8.20 3.42
N ALA A 392 -17.18 7.76 2.36
CA ALA A 392 -17.54 8.60 1.23
C ALA A 392 -18.45 9.77 1.65
N LYS A 393 -19.44 9.49 2.50
CA LYS A 393 -20.34 10.46 3.11
C LYS A 393 -19.56 11.51 3.90
N SER A 394 -18.63 11.09 4.76
CA SER A 394 -17.82 12.00 5.57
C SER A 394 -17.08 13.00 4.70
N TYR A 395 -16.39 12.54 3.66
CA TYR A 395 -15.69 13.43 2.72
C TYR A 395 -16.64 14.35 1.96
N ALA A 396 -17.76 13.83 1.45
CA ALA A 396 -18.75 14.63 0.75
C ALA A 396 -19.30 15.76 1.64
N LEU A 397 -19.62 15.48 2.90
CA LEU A 397 -20.09 16.49 3.86
C LEU A 397 -19.01 17.55 4.16
N MET A 398 -17.77 17.12 4.38
CA MET A 398 -16.66 18.04 4.63
C MET A 398 -16.36 18.97 3.45
N LEU A 399 -16.62 18.50 2.23
CA LEU A 399 -16.49 19.28 0.99
C LEU A 399 -17.76 20.06 0.62
N GLY A 400 -18.85 19.92 1.39
CA GLY A 400 -20.13 20.58 1.12
C GLY A 400 -20.84 20.06 -0.13
N LEU A 401 -20.65 18.78 -0.47
CA LEU A 401 -21.22 18.13 -1.65
C LEU A 401 -22.56 17.45 -1.30
N SER A 402 -23.47 17.42 -2.26
CA SER A 402 -24.82 16.83 -2.11
C SER A 402 -24.91 15.39 -2.59
N SER A 403 -23.80 14.77 -2.99
CA SER A 403 -23.77 13.40 -3.49
C SER A 403 -22.38 12.78 -3.39
N PHE A 404 -22.36 11.45 -3.40
CA PHE A 404 -21.15 10.65 -3.47
C PHE A 404 -21.44 9.32 -4.16
N ILE A 405 -20.39 8.65 -4.63
CA ILE A 405 -20.46 7.32 -5.22
C ILE A 405 -19.54 6.41 -4.42
N VAL A 406 -20.05 5.23 -4.05
CA VAL A 406 -19.21 4.10 -3.67
C VAL A 406 -19.05 3.22 -4.91
N ALA A 407 -17.84 2.81 -5.24
CA ALA A 407 -17.54 1.96 -6.39
C ALA A 407 -16.77 0.72 -5.93
N SER A 408 -17.14 -0.45 -6.44
CA SER A 408 -16.37 -1.67 -6.30
C SER A 408 -16.54 -2.54 -7.55
N PRO A 409 -15.75 -3.61 -7.71
CA PRO A 409 -15.95 -4.57 -8.79
C PRO A 409 -17.37 -5.11 -8.91
N GLU A 410 -18.10 -5.20 -7.80
CA GLU A 410 -19.49 -5.62 -7.78
C GLU A 410 -20.43 -4.55 -8.36
N ALA A 411 -20.36 -3.29 -7.90
CA ALA A 411 -21.27 -2.25 -8.37
C ALA A 411 -20.79 -0.82 -8.15
N PHE A 412 -21.54 0.12 -8.74
CA PHE A 412 -21.51 1.55 -8.44
C PHE A 412 -22.80 1.93 -7.71
N TRP A 413 -22.67 2.46 -6.50
CA TRP A 413 -23.77 2.97 -5.68
C TRP A 413 -23.70 4.50 -5.62
N LEU A 414 -24.64 5.17 -6.29
CA LEU A 414 -24.81 6.61 -6.21
C LEU A 414 -25.74 6.97 -5.04
N TYR A 415 -25.24 7.83 -4.15
CA TYR A 415 -25.99 8.37 -3.04
C TYR A 415 -26.22 9.87 -3.20
N SER A 416 -27.37 10.32 -2.73
CA SER A 416 -27.66 11.73 -2.48
C SER A 416 -27.57 12.01 -0.99
N LEU A 417 -27.13 13.23 -0.65
CA LEU A 417 -27.03 13.71 0.72
C LEU A 417 -28.09 14.78 0.98
N GLU A 418 -29.00 14.47 1.89
CA GLU A 418 -29.93 15.43 2.47
C GLU A 418 -29.49 15.71 3.91
N ARG A 419 -28.77 16.83 4.09
CA ARG A 419 -28.09 17.15 5.36
C ARG A 419 -27.09 16.04 5.71
N ASN A 420 -27.32 15.27 6.77
CA ASN A 420 -26.45 14.19 7.23
C ASN A 420 -27.05 12.80 6.95
N THR A 421 -28.01 12.72 6.03
CA THR A 421 -28.67 11.47 5.65
C THR A 421 -28.36 11.15 4.20
N GLU A 422 -27.78 9.98 3.99
CA GLU A 422 -27.52 9.39 2.69
C GLU A 422 -28.75 8.60 2.23
N ASN A 423 -29.13 8.81 0.96
CA ASN A 423 -30.18 8.05 0.31
C ASN A 423 -29.62 7.42 -0.95
N LEU A 424 -29.70 6.09 -1.07
CA LEU A 424 -29.31 5.39 -2.30
C LEU A 424 -30.22 5.83 -3.44
N VAL A 425 -29.65 6.49 -4.43
CA VAL A 425 -30.34 6.96 -5.63
C VAL A 425 -30.38 5.86 -6.66
N LYS A 426 -29.24 5.17 -6.83
CA LYS A 426 -29.07 4.15 -7.86
C LYS A 426 -27.92 3.22 -7.52
N LYS A 427 -28.16 1.92 -7.73
CA LYS A 427 -27.13 0.90 -7.86
C LYS A 427 -27.04 0.48 -9.32
N VAL A 428 -25.82 0.40 -9.86
CA VAL A 428 -25.54 -0.18 -11.17
C VAL A 428 -24.46 -1.25 -10.98
N GLU A 429 -24.81 -2.52 -11.19
CA GLU A 429 -23.82 -3.60 -11.22
C GLU A 429 -22.78 -3.30 -12.30
N THR A 430 -21.49 -3.54 -12.01
CA THR A 430 -20.39 -3.15 -12.91
C THR A 430 -20.51 -3.80 -14.29
N GLU A 431 -21.01 -5.02 -14.38
CA GLU A 431 -21.29 -5.69 -15.66
C GLU A 431 -22.34 -4.97 -16.54
N ASN A 432 -23.29 -4.28 -15.90
CA ASN A 432 -24.38 -3.56 -16.56
C ASN A 432 -24.03 -2.09 -16.82
N LEU A 433 -22.83 -1.65 -16.42
CA LEU A 433 -22.39 -0.26 -16.52
C LEU A 433 -22.37 0.24 -17.97
N SER A 434 -21.92 -0.58 -18.92
CA SER A 434 -21.89 -0.21 -20.36
C SER A 434 -23.26 0.14 -20.94
N GLY A 435 -24.34 -0.43 -20.39
CA GLY A 435 -25.73 -0.13 -20.80
C GLY A 435 -26.42 0.92 -19.94
N GLN A 436 -25.91 1.22 -18.74
CA GLN A 436 -26.58 2.09 -17.75
C GLN A 436 -25.78 3.33 -17.36
N HIS A 437 -24.56 3.52 -17.86
CA HIS A 437 -23.68 4.63 -17.46
C HIS A 437 -24.28 6.02 -17.75
N GLU A 438 -25.02 6.20 -18.84
CA GLU A 438 -25.66 7.50 -19.15
C GLU A 438 -26.77 7.84 -18.16
N GLU A 439 -27.56 6.86 -17.72
CA GLU A 439 -28.58 7.09 -16.71
C GLU A 439 -27.96 7.37 -15.34
N LEU A 440 -26.89 6.64 -14.98
CA LEU A 440 -26.12 6.90 -13.77
C LEU A 440 -25.53 8.33 -13.78
N LYS A 441 -24.94 8.77 -14.90
CA LYS A 441 -24.46 10.14 -15.09
C LYS A 441 -25.58 11.17 -14.93
N LYS A 442 -26.71 10.94 -15.59
CA LYS A 442 -27.86 11.85 -15.53
C LYS A 442 -28.37 12.01 -14.10
N GLN A 443 -28.49 10.91 -13.35
CA GLN A 443 -28.90 10.95 -11.95
C GLN A 443 -27.87 11.66 -11.08
N LEU A 444 -26.57 11.42 -11.27
CA LEU A 444 -25.49 12.16 -10.61
C LEU A 444 -25.66 13.67 -10.84
N MET A 445 -25.85 14.09 -12.10
CA MET A 445 -26.04 15.49 -12.45
C MET A 445 -27.31 16.09 -11.84
N GLN A 446 -28.38 15.31 -11.64
CA GLN A 446 -29.58 15.77 -10.94
C GLN A 446 -29.34 15.99 -9.45
N VAL A 447 -28.72 15.02 -8.76
CA VAL A 447 -28.49 15.10 -7.30
C VAL A 447 -27.39 16.10 -6.93
N SER A 448 -26.47 16.39 -7.85
CA SER A 448 -25.49 17.48 -7.74
C SER A 448 -26.05 18.86 -8.17
N GLY A 449 -27.35 18.96 -8.42
CA GLY A 449 -28.03 20.22 -8.78
C GLY A 449 -27.65 20.80 -10.14
N ARG A 450 -27.04 20.01 -11.03
CA ARG A 450 -26.61 20.43 -12.37
C ARG A 450 -27.69 20.27 -13.43
N LEU A 451 -28.62 19.33 -13.21
CA LEU A 451 -29.81 19.14 -14.03
C LEU A 451 -31.06 19.33 -13.16
N ARG A 452 -32.05 20.05 -13.68
CA ARG A 452 -33.36 20.13 -13.01
C ARG A 452 -34.08 18.78 -13.14
N PRO A 453 -34.82 18.34 -12.10
CA PRO A 453 -35.71 17.19 -12.22
C PRO A 453 -36.71 17.44 -13.35
N ALA A 454 -37.02 16.41 -14.13
CA ALA A 454 -38.07 16.53 -15.14
C ALA A 454 -39.41 16.86 -14.46
N GLY A 455 -39.96 18.05 -14.71
CA GLY A 455 -41.30 18.42 -14.25
C GLY A 455 -41.44 19.67 -13.38
N VAL A 456 -40.39 20.47 -13.17
CA VAL A 456 -40.52 21.75 -12.45
C VAL A 456 -40.04 22.90 -13.34
N SER A 457 -40.99 23.55 -14.02
CA SER A 457 -40.81 24.80 -14.78
C SER A 457 -40.63 25.98 -13.84
#